data_AF-A0A3N9VC15-F1
#
_entry.id   AF-A0A3N9VC15-F1
#
_cell.length_a   1.000
_cell.length_b   1.000
_cell.length_c   1.000
_cell.angle_alpha   90.00
_cell.angle_beta   90.00
_cell.angle_gamma   90.00
#
_symmetry.space_group_name_H-M   'P 1'
#
loop_
_entity.id
_entity.type
_entity.pdbx_description
1 polymer ?
#
loop_
_entity_poly.entity_id
_entity_poly.type
_entity_poly.pdbx_seq_one_letter_code
_entity_poly.pdbx_strand_id
1 'polypeptide(L)'
;MMRRMFSGMVCLLLMAAGSAWGADAAKITQLAVKVQTDVRNMVKVQKVALPEAVVQQKAFLLRQPEVRDVKQLKGNNLMVRFKDGNELLMLLGEDRLGSTGETAQMELQPRVITPADRVLVDKRVIDPSKIISLLPCAPKSNKALIFDCLEDDYNVLSPKIWTQVKSDLESLGYNVTTKLNNNANLANAALLDNGEYGVIMLRGHGGDLGGDFGFLVRPWYTSYPPANSGYTGTIRASAYNHAAGATQFGYIITGTFSSTYWADKAFPSTIFFLESCHGADPGALPGMPTWTTSHGASVWLGWNESVSFNCGDKGTDLFFQKMKEQESVGNAVAAVYATGCRPPELVAFPDNKNRCQLAVWKSDPNEASVTNSRDFKLLRLASSGAQIHATISFYSAPTLNEFFFYVDTGGSAAAEVLVKCHGNNFEVYKQTQPGLYNNKVYTGTPTKSGNDYSIVVPWNTSFGTANPVKIWLYDMTGKDRLPDSGSVTLKK
;
A
#
# COMPACT_ATOMS: atom_id res chain seq x y z
N MET A 1 40.19 42.28 67.18
CA MET A 1 38.96 42.87 66.61
C MET A 1 39.19 42.99 65.10
N MET A 2 38.50 42.19 64.28
CA MET A 2 38.27 42.30 62.80
C MET A 2 39.50 42.48 61.87
N ARG A 3 39.67 41.86 60.70
CA ARG A 3 38.91 40.88 59.89
C ARG A 3 39.95 40.29 58.92
N ARG A 4 39.99 38.96 58.77
CA ARG A 4 40.80 38.24 57.77
C ARG A 4 40.24 38.50 56.37
N MET A 5 41.06 38.93 55.42
CA MET A 5 40.74 38.81 53.99
C MET A 5 41.24 37.45 53.50
N PHE A 6 40.29 36.52 53.40
CA PHE A 6 40.41 35.34 52.55
C PHE A 6 40.16 35.79 51.10
N SER A 7 41.20 35.84 50.28
CA SER A 7 41.04 35.73 48.82
C SER A 7 41.46 34.33 48.44
N GLY A 8 40.44 33.45 48.44
CA GLY A 8 40.54 32.08 48.01
C GLY A 8 40.87 32.00 46.52
N MET A 9 41.91 31.23 46.25
CA MET A 9 42.19 30.60 44.97
C MET A 9 40.98 29.75 44.59
N VAL A 10 40.07 30.30 43.80
CA VAL A 10 38.98 29.52 43.18
C VAL A 10 39.63 28.71 42.07
N CYS A 11 39.87 27.43 42.35
CA CYS A 11 40.11 26.40 41.35
C CYS A 11 39.10 26.56 40.21
N LEU A 12 39.58 27.00 39.05
CA LEU A 12 38.92 26.81 37.77
C LEU A 12 38.97 25.31 37.42
N LEU A 13 38.17 24.51 38.12
CA LEU A 13 37.73 23.20 37.64
C LEU A 13 36.64 23.48 36.59
N LEU A 14 37.08 23.79 35.36
CA LEU A 14 36.29 23.56 34.16
C LEU A 14 36.05 22.04 34.06
N MET A 15 35.10 21.55 34.84
CA MET A 15 34.46 20.29 34.54
C MET A 15 33.80 20.47 33.18
N ALA A 16 34.41 19.86 32.17
CA ALA A 16 33.74 19.43 30.96
C ALA A 16 32.63 18.43 31.35
N ALA A 17 31.56 18.94 31.96
CA ALA A 17 30.29 18.27 31.97
C ALA A 17 29.78 18.41 30.53
N GLY A 18 30.04 17.40 29.71
CA GLY A 18 29.38 17.24 28.44
C GLY A 18 27.88 17.17 28.69
N SER A 19 27.20 18.32 28.64
CA SER A 19 25.77 18.33 28.36
C SER A 19 25.64 17.63 27.01
N ALA A 20 24.99 16.47 26.98
CA ALA A 20 24.55 15.91 25.73
C ALA A 20 23.59 16.95 25.12
N TRP A 21 24.03 17.65 24.08
CA TRP A 21 23.16 18.55 23.32
C TRP A 21 22.07 17.68 22.68
N GLY A 22 20.91 17.62 23.34
CA GLY A 22 19.69 17.13 22.70
C GLY A 22 19.39 18.01 21.50
N ALA A 23 18.83 17.42 20.44
CA ALA A 23 18.39 18.22 19.31
C ALA A 23 17.09 18.90 19.70
N ASP A 24 17.13 20.19 20.00
CA ASP A 24 15.87 20.93 20.12
C ASP A 24 15.10 20.86 18.78
N ALA A 25 13.79 21.15 18.82
CA ALA A 25 12.93 21.05 17.65
C ALA A 25 13.44 21.90 16.47
N ALA A 26 14.12 23.03 16.74
CA ALA A 26 14.70 23.88 15.70
C ALA A 26 15.88 23.18 15.01
N LYS A 27 16.75 22.50 15.77
CA LYS A 27 17.87 21.75 15.21
C LYS A 27 17.41 20.55 14.38
N ILE A 28 16.44 19.78 14.87
CA ILE A 28 15.84 18.67 14.10
C ILE A 28 15.24 19.19 12.78
N THR A 29 14.54 20.32 12.85
CA THR A 29 13.97 20.98 11.66
C THR A 29 15.05 21.34 10.64
N GLN A 30 16.13 21.99 11.08
CA GLN A 30 17.24 22.39 10.21
C GLN A 30 17.90 21.19 9.52
N LEU A 31 18.14 20.11 10.26
CA LEU A 31 18.72 18.89 9.67
C LEU A 31 17.80 18.29 8.62
N ALA A 32 16.50 18.18 8.89
CA ALA A 32 15.53 17.62 7.97
C ALA A 32 15.43 18.45 6.67
N VAL A 33 15.32 19.78 6.80
CA VAL A 33 15.29 20.70 5.66
C VAL A 33 16.56 20.58 4.83
N LYS A 34 17.73 20.50 5.48
CA LYS A 34 19.01 20.32 4.79
C LYS A 34 19.06 19.00 4.03
N VAL A 35 18.73 17.88 4.67
CA VAL A 35 18.72 16.56 4.01
C VAL A 35 17.79 16.57 2.80
N GLN A 36 16.56 17.04 2.94
CA GLN A 36 15.59 17.11 1.84
C GLN A 36 16.09 17.99 0.68
N THR A 37 16.77 19.10 0.99
CA THR A 37 17.34 20.02 0.00
C THR A 37 18.53 19.38 -0.72
N ASP A 38 19.44 18.76 0.03
CA ASP A 38 20.64 18.12 -0.51
C ASP A 38 20.27 16.93 -1.39
N VAL A 39 19.33 16.06 -0.97
CA VAL A 39 18.82 14.96 -1.81
C VAL A 39 18.27 15.50 -3.12
N ARG A 40 17.42 16.53 -3.07
CA ARG A 40 16.85 17.14 -4.28
C ARG A 40 17.95 17.67 -5.19
N ASN A 41 18.94 18.38 -4.67
CA ASN A 41 20.02 18.95 -5.46
C ASN A 41 20.89 17.85 -6.09
N MET A 42 21.26 16.83 -5.33
CA MET A 42 22.04 15.69 -5.82
C MET A 42 21.30 14.97 -6.95
N VAL A 43 20.02 14.64 -6.76
CA VAL A 43 19.24 13.88 -7.74
C VAL A 43 18.89 14.73 -8.97
N LYS A 44 18.35 15.93 -8.77
CA LYS A 44 17.80 16.73 -9.89
C LYS A 44 18.86 17.51 -10.65
N VAL A 45 19.82 18.08 -9.94
CA VAL A 45 20.85 18.97 -10.54
C VAL A 45 22.11 18.16 -10.87
N GLN A 46 22.62 17.39 -9.91
CA GLN A 46 23.87 16.66 -10.07
C GLN A 46 23.70 15.28 -10.72
N LYS A 47 22.45 14.83 -10.92
CA LYS A 47 22.10 13.54 -11.53
C LYS A 47 22.67 12.33 -10.79
N VAL A 48 22.87 12.45 -9.48
CA VAL A 48 23.23 11.33 -8.60
C VAL A 48 22.01 10.42 -8.45
N ALA A 49 22.21 9.11 -8.50
CA ALA A 49 21.13 8.15 -8.27
C ALA A 49 20.56 8.33 -6.85
N LEU A 50 19.23 8.31 -6.68
CA LEU A 50 18.60 8.55 -5.38
C LEU A 50 19.14 7.63 -4.26
N PRO A 51 19.35 6.32 -4.46
CA PRO A 51 19.94 5.46 -3.43
C PRO A 51 21.32 5.93 -2.96
N GLU A 52 22.15 6.44 -3.87
CA GLU A 52 23.48 6.96 -3.53
C GLU A 52 23.38 8.29 -2.77
N ALA A 53 22.48 9.18 -3.19
CA ALA A 53 22.18 10.42 -2.48
C ALA A 53 21.72 10.14 -1.03
N VAL A 54 20.87 9.13 -0.82
CA VAL A 54 20.41 8.69 0.51
C VAL A 54 21.56 8.16 1.37
N VAL A 55 22.46 7.35 0.79
CA VAL A 55 23.67 6.85 1.49
C VAL A 55 24.54 8.02 1.95
N GLN A 56 24.73 9.03 1.10
CA GLN A 56 25.49 10.23 1.47
C GLN A 56 24.82 11.01 2.60
N GLN A 57 23.50 11.18 2.57
CA GLN A 57 22.78 11.87 3.63
C GLN A 57 22.75 11.10 4.95
N LYS A 58 22.67 9.77 4.91
CA LYS A 58 22.86 8.93 6.09
C LYS A 58 24.23 9.17 6.73
N ALA A 59 25.30 9.21 5.92
CA ALA A 59 26.64 9.49 6.41
C ALA A 59 26.78 10.91 6.97
N PHE A 60 26.12 11.90 6.36
CA PHE A 60 26.05 13.27 6.88
C PHE A 60 25.36 13.34 8.25
N LEU A 61 24.21 12.68 8.40
CA LEU A 61 23.44 12.65 9.64
C LEU A 61 24.21 11.97 10.78
N LEU A 62 24.90 10.86 10.50
CA LEU A 62 25.72 10.16 11.50
C LEU A 62 26.91 10.98 12.03
N ARG A 63 27.30 12.07 11.34
CA ARG A 63 28.36 12.99 11.80
C ARG A 63 27.82 14.12 12.68
N GLN A 64 26.51 14.28 12.80
CA GLN A 64 25.93 15.36 13.60
C GLN A 64 26.02 15.03 15.09
N PRO A 65 26.43 15.99 15.94
CA PRO A 65 26.68 15.71 17.36
C PRO A 65 25.43 15.30 18.14
N GLU A 66 24.24 15.71 17.69
CA GLU A 66 22.94 15.40 18.30
C GLU A 66 22.33 14.05 17.84
N VAL A 67 22.83 13.49 16.73
CA VAL A 67 22.32 12.22 16.19
C VAL A 67 22.97 11.04 16.91
N ARG A 68 22.15 10.09 17.36
CA ARG A 68 22.59 8.84 17.98
C ARG A 68 22.76 7.75 16.94
N ASP A 69 21.74 7.54 16.11
CA ASP A 69 21.73 6.51 15.08
C ASP A 69 20.88 6.91 13.87
N VAL A 70 21.18 6.31 12.72
CA VAL A 70 20.41 6.47 11.48
C VAL A 70 20.20 5.09 10.87
N LYS A 71 18.94 4.65 10.83
CA LYS A 71 18.54 3.41 10.16
C LYS A 71 17.97 3.74 8.79
N GLN A 72 18.53 3.14 7.75
CA GLN A 72 17.89 3.15 6.43
C GLN A 72 16.77 2.11 6.42
N LEU A 73 15.57 2.53 6.04
CA LEU A 73 14.40 1.68 5.92
C LEU A 73 14.25 1.17 4.47
N LYS A 74 13.25 0.32 4.20
CA LYS A 74 12.97 -0.15 2.84
C LYS A 74 12.69 1.05 1.92
N GLY A 75 13.14 0.94 0.67
CA GLY A 75 13.22 2.06 -0.25
C GLY A 75 14.33 3.04 0.11
N ASN A 76 14.02 4.33 0.06
CA ASN A 76 14.97 5.43 0.23
C ASN A 76 14.77 6.20 1.55
N ASN A 77 13.93 5.70 2.46
CA ASN A 77 13.54 6.39 3.69
C ASN A 77 14.59 6.23 4.80
N LEU A 78 14.74 7.25 5.65
CA LEU A 78 15.66 7.25 6.79
C LEU A 78 14.90 7.43 8.11
N MET A 79 15.21 6.60 9.10
CA MET A 79 14.85 6.83 10.49
C MET A 79 16.05 7.40 11.23
N VAL A 80 15.90 8.59 11.80
CA VAL A 80 16.92 9.26 12.59
C VAL A 80 16.52 9.24 14.06
N ARG A 81 17.42 8.77 14.92
CA ARG A 81 17.24 8.83 16.36
C ARG A 81 18.24 9.78 16.98
N PHE A 82 17.74 10.69 17.81
CA PHE A 82 18.52 11.71 18.48
C PHE A 82 18.91 11.26 19.89
N LYS A 83 19.94 11.88 20.45
CA LYS A 83 20.48 11.53 21.77
C LYS A 83 19.53 11.84 22.93
N ASP A 84 18.59 12.74 22.72
CA ASP A 84 17.51 13.10 23.67
C ASP A 84 16.31 12.15 23.63
N GLY A 85 16.34 11.14 22.76
CA GLY A 85 15.25 10.18 22.60
C GLY A 85 14.21 10.55 21.54
N ASN A 86 14.31 11.73 20.91
CA ASN A 86 13.46 12.08 19.78
C ASN A 86 13.76 11.18 18.58
N GLU A 87 12.73 10.90 17.78
CA GLU A 87 12.85 10.19 16.50
C GLU A 87 12.25 11.03 15.37
N LEU A 88 12.83 10.91 14.18
CA LEU A 88 12.31 11.53 12.96
C LEU A 88 12.42 10.56 11.78
N LEU A 89 11.28 10.31 11.14
CA LEU A 89 11.21 9.58 9.89
C LEU A 89 11.30 10.56 8.70
N MET A 90 12.34 10.44 7.88
CA MET A 90 12.51 11.23 6.67
C MET A 90 12.06 10.42 5.46
N LEU A 91 11.00 10.90 4.80
CA LEU A 91 10.51 10.33 3.55
C LEU A 91 11.24 10.97 2.38
N LEU A 92 12.11 10.21 1.71
CA LEU A 92 13.05 10.69 0.68
C LEU A 92 12.82 10.06 -0.69
N GLY A 93 11.62 9.50 -0.94
CA GLY A 93 11.27 8.81 -2.18
C GLY A 93 11.50 9.61 -3.47
N GLU A 94 11.58 8.88 -4.59
CA GLU A 94 11.82 9.44 -5.92
C GLU A 94 10.57 10.21 -6.40
N ASP A 95 10.80 11.47 -6.71
CA ASP A 95 9.81 12.50 -7.02
C ASP A 95 8.78 12.78 -5.93
N ARG A 96 8.33 14.04 -5.93
CA ARG A 96 7.52 14.66 -4.87
C ARG A 96 6.42 13.69 -4.43
N LEU A 97 6.17 13.59 -3.12
CA LEU A 97 4.86 13.15 -2.63
C LEU A 97 3.84 14.18 -3.18
N GLY A 98 3.35 13.91 -4.39
CA GLY A 98 2.53 14.78 -5.21
C GLY A 98 3.16 15.47 -6.44
N SER A 99 4.02 14.81 -7.23
CA SER A 99 4.72 15.52 -8.31
C SER A 99 3.87 15.95 -9.51
N THR A 100 3.70 17.26 -9.65
CA THR A 100 3.53 18.04 -10.89
C THR A 100 4.79 18.04 -11.77
N GLY A 101 5.41 16.88 -11.99
CA GLY A 101 6.48 16.80 -12.98
C GLY A 101 5.89 17.16 -14.34
N GLU A 102 6.41 18.20 -14.99
CA GLU A 102 6.22 18.42 -16.41
C GLU A 102 6.63 17.13 -17.12
N THR A 103 5.64 16.28 -17.40
CA THR A 103 5.78 15.26 -18.42
C THR A 103 6.13 16.04 -19.68
N ALA A 104 7.36 15.89 -20.14
CA ALA A 104 7.63 15.97 -21.57
C ALA A 104 6.43 15.30 -22.24
N GLN A 105 5.75 16.04 -23.11
CA GLN A 105 4.66 15.53 -23.93
C GLN A 105 5.19 14.30 -24.65
N MET A 106 5.05 13.13 -24.04
CA MET A 106 5.07 11.87 -24.76
C MET A 106 3.85 11.99 -25.67
N GLU A 107 4.13 12.07 -26.97
CA GLU A 107 3.13 12.08 -28.02
C GLU A 107 2.00 11.14 -27.64
N LEU A 108 0.80 11.73 -27.50
CA LEU A 108 -0.46 11.04 -27.35
C LEU A 108 -0.49 9.90 -28.37
N GLN A 109 -0.22 8.68 -27.92
CA GLN A 109 -0.67 7.49 -28.62
C GLN A 109 -2.21 7.60 -28.66
N PRO A 110 -2.82 7.68 -29.85
CA PRO A 110 -4.22 8.02 -29.99
C PRO A 110 -5.09 6.81 -29.64
N ARG A 111 -5.49 6.75 -28.36
CA ARG A 111 -6.78 6.27 -27.80
C ARG A 111 -6.59 5.95 -26.32
N VAL A 112 -6.25 6.98 -25.54
CA VAL A 112 -6.73 7.00 -24.16
C VAL A 112 -8.24 7.09 -24.27
N ILE A 113 -8.95 6.08 -23.75
CA ILE A 113 -10.38 6.20 -23.53
C ILE A 113 -10.52 7.30 -22.48
N THR A 114 -10.69 8.55 -22.93
CA THR A 114 -11.29 9.59 -22.10
C THR A 114 -12.57 8.98 -21.55
N PRO A 115 -12.86 9.06 -20.23
CA PRO A 115 -14.14 8.63 -19.71
C PRO A 115 -15.22 9.23 -20.62
N ALA A 116 -15.98 8.37 -21.29
CA ALA A 116 -16.98 8.82 -22.23
C ALA A 116 -17.87 9.83 -21.52
N ASP A 117 -18.19 10.92 -22.22
CA ASP A 117 -19.12 11.94 -21.75
C ASP A 117 -20.28 11.28 -21.02
N ARG A 118 -20.52 11.75 -19.78
CA ARG A 118 -21.60 11.38 -18.87
C ARG A 118 -22.70 10.59 -19.57
N VAL A 119 -22.60 9.26 -19.56
CA VAL A 119 -23.79 8.45 -19.72
C VAL A 119 -24.55 8.69 -18.42
N LEU A 120 -25.58 9.52 -18.49
CA LEU A 120 -26.65 9.54 -17.52
C LEU A 120 -27.21 8.12 -17.50
N VAL A 121 -26.64 7.27 -16.64
CA VAL A 121 -27.19 5.95 -16.38
C VAL A 121 -28.56 6.22 -15.79
N ASP A 122 -29.61 5.82 -16.51
CA ASP A 122 -30.98 5.82 -16.02
C ASP A 122 -30.96 5.27 -14.59
N LYS A 123 -31.68 5.94 -13.67
CA LYS A 123 -31.83 5.55 -12.27
C LYS A 123 -32.25 4.07 -12.21
N ARG A 124 -31.28 3.15 -12.20
CA ARG A 124 -31.52 1.77 -11.81
C ARG A 124 -32.02 1.86 -10.38
N VAL A 125 -33.19 1.29 -10.13
CA VAL A 125 -33.73 1.14 -8.78
C VAL A 125 -32.71 0.29 -8.02
N ILE A 126 -31.93 0.95 -7.17
CA ILE A 126 -30.95 0.31 -6.31
C ILE A 126 -31.75 -0.45 -5.25
N ASP A 127 -31.63 -1.77 -5.24
CA ASP A 127 -32.25 -2.63 -4.24
C ASP A 127 -31.33 -2.69 -3.00
N PRO A 128 -31.69 -2.02 -1.88
CA PRO A 128 -30.82 -1.95 -0.71
C PRO A 128 -30.65 -3.31 -0.03
N SER A 129 -31.61 -4.23 -0.20
CA SER A 129 -31.55 -5.59 0.36
C SER A 129 -30.47 -6.44 -0.32
N LYS A 130 -30.13 -6.09 -1.56
CA LYS A 130 -29.09 -6.75 -2.35
C LYS A 130 -27.69 -6.23 -2.09
N ILE A 131 -27.52 -5.03 -1.53
CA ILE A 131 -26.18 -4.47 -1.23
C ILE A 131 -25.46 -5.29 -0.16
N ILE A 132 -26.22 -5.86 0.78
CA ILE A 132 -25.71 -6.77 1.83
C ILE A 132 -25.48 -8.20 1.29
N SER A 133 -26.11 -8.57 0.16
CA SER A 133 -26.08 -9.94 -0.38
C SER A 133 -25.30 -10.10 -1.70
N LEU A 134 -24.93 -9.02 -2.40
CA LEU A 134 -24.32 -9.05 -3.74
C LEU A 134 -22.79 -9.03 -3.75
N LEU A 135 -22.15 -8.80 -2.60
CA LEU A 135 -20.71 -8.85 -2.49
C LEU A 135 -20.37 -9.98 -1.53
N PRO A 136 -19.50 -10.95 -1.88
CA PRO A 136 -18.97 -11.93 -0.93
C PRO A 136 -18.16 -11.29 0.24
N CYS A 137 -18.20 -9.96 0.34
CA CYS A 137 -17.47 -9.05 1.21
C CYS A 137 -18.35 -7.83 1.62
N ALA A 138 -19.68 -7.90 1.47
CA ALA A 138 -20.56 -6.78 1.78
C ALA A 138 -20.40 -6.36 3.25
N PRO A 139 -20.25 -5.06 3.52
CA PRO A 139 -20.11 -4.63 4.89
C PRO A 139 -21.37 -4.83 5.70
N LYS A 140 -21.18 -5.15 6.98
CA LYS A 140 -22.29 -5.33 7.94
C LYS A 140 -23.00 -4.02 8.31
N SER A 141 -22.41 -2.88 7.93
CA SER A 141 -22.93 -1.56 8.22
C SER A 141 -23.08 -0.73 6.95
N ASN A 142 -24.14 0.07 6.92
CA ASN A 142 -24.37 1.09 5.92
C ASN A 142 -23.73 2.42 6.29
N LYS A 143 -22.79 2.51 7.24
CA LYS A 143 -22.00 3.75 7.42
C LYS A 143 -20.70 3.65 6.64
N ALA A 144 -20.21 4.77 6.15
CA ALA A 144 -18.89 4.87 5.54
C ALA A 144 -18.11 6.05 6.14
N LEU A 145 -16.79 5.97 6.10
CA LEU A 145 -15.88 7.03 6.49
C LEU A 145 -14.97 7.38 5.33
N ILE A 146 -14.86 8.68 5.03
CA ILE A 146 -13.80 9.24 4.20
C ILE A 146 -12.88 10.07 5.09
N PHE A 147 -11.63 9.64 5.19
CA PHE A 147 -10.57 10.29 5.96
C PHE A 147 -9.53 10.83 4.98
N ASP A 148 -9.61 12.13 4.67
CA ASP A 148 -8.81 12.76 3.61
C ASP A 148 -7.88 13.85 4.19
N CYS A 149 -6.58 13.57 4.17
CA CYS A 149 -5.53 14.48 4.62
C CYS A 149 -5.08 15.48 3.53
N LEU A 150 -5.52 15.29 2.28
CA LEU A 150 -5.07 16.00 1.08
C LEU A 150 -6.19 16.85 0.44
N GLU A 151 -7.29 17.09 1.16
CA GLU A 151 -8.47 17.76 0.59
C GLU A 151 -8.19 19.17 0.08
N ASP A 152 -7.35 19.92 0.77
CA ASP A 152 -6.93 21.29 0.44
C ASP A 152 -5.52 21.37 -0.18
N ASP A 153 -4.92 20.23 -0.55
CA ASP A 153 -3.61 20.23 -1.21
C ASP A 153 -3.75 20.71 -2.65
N TYR A 154 -3.14 21.85 -2.94
CA TYR A 154 -3.19 22.56 -4.22
C TYR A 154 -2.71 21.71 -5.42
N ASN A 155 -1.94 20.65 -5.19
CA ASN A 155 -1.36 19.80 -6.24
C ASN A 155 -2.26 18.63 -6.65
N VAL A 156 -3.42 18.48 -6.03
CA VAL A 156 -4.40 17.45 -6.35
C VAL A 156 -5.12 17.79 -7.66
N LEU A 157 -4.96 16.92 -8.67
CA LEU A 157 -5.43 17.13 -10.05
C LEU A 157 -6.96 17.13 -10.18
N SER A 158 -7.68 16.50 -9.27
CA SER A 158 -9.14 16.37 -9.33
C SER A 158 -9.82 17.29 -8.32
N PRO A 159 -10.89 18.04 -8.69
CA PRO A 159 -11.69 18.75 -7.70
C PRO A 159 -12.25 17.74 -6.69
N LYS A 160 -11.67 17.72 -5.49
CA LYS A 160 -12.20 17.06 -4.29
C LYS A 160 -12.77 15.67 -4.57
N ILE A 161 -11.94 14.71 -4.99
CA ILE A 161 -12.34 13.31 -5.24
C ILE A 161 -13.24 12.73 -4.13
N TRP A 162 -13.01 13.09 -2.87
CA TRP A 162 -13.85 12.70 -1.74
C TRP A 162 -15.33 13.03 -1.95
N THR A 163 -15.67 14.09 -2.71
CA THR A 163 -17.05 14.49 -3.02
C THR A 163 -17.71 13.48 -3.95
N GLN A 164 -16.99 13.02 -4.97
CA GLN A 164 -17.48 12.02 -5.90
C GLN A 164 -17.61 10.66 -5.21
N VAL A 165 -16.57 10.23 -4.48
CA VAL A 165 -16.63 8.99 -3.67
C VAL A 165 -17.76 9.04 -2.65
N LYS A 166 -17.96 10.18 -1.98
CA LYS A 166 -19.10 10.40 -1.07
C LYS A 166 -20.42 10.22 -1.80
N SER A 167 -20.62 10.87 -2.93
CA SER A 167 -21.84 10.77 -3.74
C SER A 167 -22.11 9.33 -4.17
N ASP A 168 -21.09 8.60 -4.59
CA ASP A 168 -21.24 7.21 -5.03
C ASP A 168 -21.58 6.28 -3.85
N LEU A 169 -20.94 6.46 -2.70
CA LEU A 169 -21.28 5.74 -1.47
C LEU A 169 -22.70 6.09 -0.97
N GLU A 170 -23.09 7.36 -0.96
CA GLU A 170 -24.45 7.78 -0.58
C GLU A 170 -25.50 7.19 -1.54
N SER A 171 -25.18 7.09 -2.84
CA SER A 171 -26.06 6.44 -3.82
C SER A 171 -26.25 4.94 -3.55
N LEU A 172 -25.24 4.28 -2.98
CA LEU A 172 -25.31 2.90 -2.49
C LEU A 172 -25.99 2.79 -1.12
N GLY A 173 -26.57 3.87 -0.59
CA GLY A 173 -27.27 3.85 0.70
C GLY A 173 -26.36 3.93 1.92
N TYR A 174 -25.08 4.31 1.75
CA TYR A 174 -24.21 4.58 2.89
C TYR A 174 -24.50 5.94 3.52
N ASN A 175 -24.47 6.00 4.85
CA ASN A 175 -24.34 7.24 5.60
C ASN A 175 -22.84 7.60 5.72
N VAL A 176 -22.40 8.59 4.96
CA VAL A 176 -20.98 8.93 4.84
C VAL A 176 -20.57 10.00 5.85
N THR A 177 -19.69 9.62 6.78
CA THR A 177 -18.94 10.55 7.64
C THR A 177 -17.68 11.01 6.90
N THR A 178 -17.35 12.29 6.99
CA THR A 178 -16.09 12.82 6.45
C THR A 178 -15.20 13.40 7.56
N LYS A 179 -13.90 13.14 7.46
CA LYS A 179 -12.85 13.74 8.28
C LYS A 179 -11.82 14.30 7.30
N LEU A 180 -11.95 15.59 7.00
CA LEU A 180 -11.17 16.29 5.98
C LEU A 180 -10.19 17.27 6.64
N ASN A 181 -9.08 17.58 5.97
CA ASN A 181 -8.10 18.57 6.43
C ASN A 181 -7.62 18.31 7.86
N ASN A 182 -7.61 19.34 8.71
CA ASN A 182 -7.17 19.22 10.11
C ASN A 182 -8.09 18.36 10.98
N ASN A 183 -9.23 17.89 10.46
CA ASN A 183 -10.03 16.85 11.11
C ASN A 183 -9.52 15.44 10.78
N ALA A 184 -8.73 15.25 9.72
CA ALA A 184 -8.02 14.01 9.42
C ALA A 184 -6.75 13.86 10.29
N ASN A 185 -6.94 13.92 11.61
CA ASN A 185 -5.87 14.03 12.62
C ASN A 185 -5.75 12.78 13.49
N LEU A 186 -4.74 12.77 14.38
CA LEU A 186 -4.49 11.65 15.32
C LEU A 186 -5.70 11.28 16.18
N ALA A 187 -6.46 12.26 16.67
CA ALA A 187 -7.63 12.00 17.52
C ALA A 187 -8.73 11.27 16.75
N ASN A 188 -9.08 11.77 15.56
CA ASN A 188 -10.07 11.09 14.74
C ASN A 188 -9.54 9.75 14.17
N ALA A 189 -8.23 9.62 13.93
CA ALA A 189 -7.61 8.35 13.54
C ALA A 189 -7.64 7.33 14.69
N ALA A 190 -7.40 7.75 15.94
CA ALA A 190 -7.52 6.88 17.11
C ALA A 190 -8.96 6.46 17.35
N LEU A 191 -9.94 7.23 16.85
CA LEU A 191 -11.36 6.92 16.87
C LEU A 191 -11.86 6.16 15.63
N LEU A 192 -10.97 5.73 14.72
CA LEU A 192 -11.32 4.82 13.62
C LEU A 192 -11.91 3.52 14.18
N ASP A 193 -13.24 3.51 14.16
CA ASP A 193 -14.27 2.49 14.27
C ASP A 193 -14.20 1.28 15.22
N ASN A 194 -15.30 1.06 15.95
CA ASN A 194 -15.65 -0.10 16.77
C ASN A 194 -16.79 -0.94 16.12
N GLY A 195 -16.69 -1.20 14.82
CA GLY A 195 -17.64 -2.00 14.03
C GLY A 195 -18.86 -1.26 13.46
N GLU A 196 -18.81 0.06 13.43
CA GLU A 196 -19.80 0.96 12.86
C GLU A 196 -19.64 1.21 11.36
N TYR A 197 -18.47 1.14 10.74
CA TYR A 197 -18.24 1.46 9.33
C TYR A 197 -18.13 0.21 8.46
N GLY A 198 -18.87 0.25 7.36
CA GLY A 198 -18.76 -0.71 6.29
C GLY A 198 -17.64 -0.41 5.29
N VAL A 199 -17.37 0.87 5.06
CA VAL A 199 -16.29 1.31 4.17
C VAL A 199 -15.48 2.38 4.91
N ILE A 200 -14.15 2.24 4.88
CA ILE A 200 -13.21 3.24 5.35
C ILE A 200 -12.26 3.57 4.20
N MET A 201 -12.38 4.77 3.66
CA MET A 201 -11.42 5.33 2.70
C MET A 201 -10.43 6.22 3.45
N LEU A 202 -9.15 5.89 3.36
CA LEU A 202 -8.04 6.72 3.85
C LEU A 202 -7.31 7.30 2.65
N ARG A 203 -7.17 8.63 2.59
CA ARG A 203 -6.46 9.35 1.53
C ARG A 203 -5.41 10.26 2.14
N GLY A 204 -4.15 10.08 1.74
CA GLY A 204 -3.04 10.74 2.43
C GLY A 204 -1.66 10.34 1.91
N HIS A 205 -0.65 11.09 2.34
CA HIS A 205 0.73 10.68 2.14
C HIS A 205 1.06 9.46 3.01
N GLY A 206 1.93 8.59 2.50
CA GLY A 206 2.35 7.39 3.20
C GLY A 206 3.49 6.70 2.50
N GLY A 207 3.93 5.58 3.07
CA GLY A 207 5.01 4.79 2.49
C GLY A 207 5.34 3.53 3.29
N ASP A 208 6.08 2.64 2.63
CA ASP A 208 6.64 1.44 3.25
C ASP A 208 7.82 1.80 4.18
N LEU A 209 7.80 1.23 5.38
CA LEU A 209 8.80 1.41 6.43
C LEU A 209 9.67 0.17 6.65
N GLY A 210 9.50 -0.90 5.86
CA GLY A 210 10.21 -2.16 5.97
C GLY A 210 9.68 -3.02 7.12
N GLY A 211 8.52 -3.64 6.90
CA GLY A 211 7.77 -4.43 7.86
C GLY A 211 6.54 -3.73 8.44
N ASP A 212 6.26 -2.50 8.01
CA ASP A 212 5.06 -1.73 8.39
C ASP A 212 4.71 -0.66 7.32
N PHE A 213 3.47 -0.18 7.32
CA PHE A 213 3.01 0.95 6.51
C PHE A 213 2.87 2.20 7.39
N GLY A 214 3.42 3.33 6.93
CA GLY A 214 3.22 4.63 7.57
C GLY A 214 2.19 5.47 6.82
N PHE A 215 1.15 5.95 7.51
CA PHE A 215 0.19 6.92 6.99
C PHE A 215 0.34 8.26 7.71
N LEU A 216 0.54 9.35 6.97
CA LEU A 216 0.60 10.69 7.53
C LEU A 216 -0.80 11.19 7.88
N VAL A 217 -0.92 11.77 9.08
CA VAL A 217 -2.13 12.44 9.54
C VAL A 217 -1.84 13.90 9.87
N ARG A 218 -2.89 14.72 9.79
CA ARG A 218 -2.82 16.16 10.04
C ARG A 218 -2.77 16.52 11.53
N PRO A 219 -2.39 17.77 11.88
CA PRO A 219 -2.03 18.89 10.98
C PRO A 219 -0.62 18.78 10.37
N TRP A 220 -0.38 19.58 9.33
CA TRP A 220 0.95 19.81 8.77
C TRP A 220 1.68 20.90 9.53
N TYR A 221 2.97 20.70 9.78
CA TYR A 221 3.83 21.63 10.49
C TYR A 221 4.96 22.11 9.58
N THR A 222 5.40 23.35 9.78
CA THR A 222 6.58 23.93 9.11
C THR A 222 7.89 23.62 9.83
N SER A 223 7.81 23.03 11.02
CA SER A 223 8.93 22.58 11.84
C SER A 223 8.63 21.23 12.47
N TYR A 224 9.63 20.62 13.11
CA TYR A 224 9.45 19.41 13.90
C TYR A 224 8.25 19.55 14.85
N PRO A 225 7.30 18.60 14.84
CA PRO A 225 6.08 18.72 15.61
C PRO A 225 6.38 18.57 17.12
N PRO A 226 5.47 19.00 18.00
CA PRO A 226 5.66 18.88 19.44
C PRO A 226 6.02 17.45 19.87
N ALA A 227 7.04 17.28 20.73
CA ALA A 227 7.47 15.95 21.16
C ALA A 227 6.35 15.14 21.86
N ASN A 228 5.42 15.83 22.52
CA ASN A 228 4.21 15.22 23.04
C ASN A 228 3.07 15.35 22.02
N SER A 229 2.81 14.27 21.28
CA SER A 229 1.67 14.17 20.37
C SER A 229 0.33 14.02 21.10
N GLY A 230 0.35 13.79 22.42
CA GLY A 230 -0.79 13.32 23.21
C GLY A 230 -0.99 11.80 23.16
N TYR A 231 -0.13 11.08 22.42
CA TYR A 231 -0.19 9.63 22.21
C TYR A 231 1.15 9.01 22.60
N THR A 232 1.10 7.90 23.35
CA THR A 232 2.26 7.21 23.90
C THR A 232 2.94 6.35 22.84
N GLY A 233 4.26 6.51 22.66
CA GLY A 233 5.19 5.49 22.16
C GLY A 233 5.02 4.94 20.72
N THR A 234 3.93 5.26 20.02
CA THR A 234 3.59 4.63 18.73
C THR A 234 3.47 5.63 17.57
N ILE A 235 3.55 6.93 17.87
CA ILE A 235 3.46 8.00 16.89
C ILE A 235 4.84 8.53 16.58
N ARG A 236 5.17 8.58 15.30
CA ARG A 236 6.46 9.10 14.83
C ARG A 236 6.26 10.42 14.14
N ALA A 237 7.11 11.39 14.46
CA ALA A 237 7.25 12.58 13.65
C ALA A 237 7.89 12.22 12.32
N SER A 238 7.46 12.89 11.26
CA SER A 238 8.00 12.71 9.93
C SER A 238 8.35 14.04 9.28
N ALA A 239 9.29 13.99 8.35
CA ALA A 239 9.61 15.07 7.43
C ALA A 239 9.44 14.55 6.00
N TYR A 240 8.71 15.32 5.19
CA TYR A 240 8.45 14.98 3.79
C TYR A 240 8.55 16.22 2.91
N ASN A 241 8.75 15.97 1.61
CA ASN A 241 8.83 17.03 0.63
C ASN A 241 7.44 17.33 0.09
N HIS A 242 6.86 18.46 0.47
CA HIS A 242 5.57 18.91 -0.05
C HIS A 242 5.71 19.30 -1.52
N ALA A 243 4.66 19.11 -2.31
CA ALA A 243 4.69 19.37 -3.74
C ALA A 243 4.97 20.84 -4.11
N ALA A 244 4.74 21.79 -3.19
CA ALA A 244 5.20 23.19 -3.29
C ALA A 244 6.72 23.39 -3.10
N GLY A 245 7.49 22.33 -2.92
CA GLY A 245 8.95 22.37 -2.80
C GLY A 245 9.49 22.69 -1.40
N ALA A 246 8.62 22.86 -0.40
CA ALA A 246 8.99 23.04 1.00
C ALA A 246 9.04 21.71 1.75
N THR A 247 9.93 21.61 2.75
CA THR A 247 9.87 20.51 3.71
C THR A 247 8.73 20.77 4.69
N GLN A 248 7.84 19.80 4.84
CA GLN A 248 6.78 19.82 5.83
C GLN A 248 6.96 18.66 6.80
N PHE A 249 6.33 18.79 7.95
CA PHE A 249 6.35 17.79 9.01
C PHE A 249 4.94 17.39 9.39
N GLY A 250 4.80 16.18 9.90
CA GLY A 250 3.52 15.62 10.32
C GLY A 250 3.73 14.37 11.15
N TYR A 251 2.65 13.88 11.75
CA TYR A 251 2.68 12.62 12.48
C TYR A 251 2.33 11.47 11.55
N ILE A 252 2.94 10.31 11.80
CA ILE A 252 2.64 9.07 11.09
C ILE A 252 2.03 8.05 12.04
N ILE A 253 0.90 7.48 11.63
CA ILE A 253 0.31 6.28 12.21
C ILE A 253 0.84 5.03 11.49
N THR A 254 1.02 3.95 12.23
CA THR A 254 1.64 2.69 11.76
C THR A 254 0.86 1.48 12.29
N GLY A 255 1.26 0.25 11.97
CA GLY A 255 0.70 -0.95 12.58
C GLY A 255 0.83 -0.97 14.11
N THR A 256 1.87 -0.34 14.67
CA THR A 256 2.00 -0.18 16.13
C THR A 256 0.88 0.73 16.69
N PHE A 257 0.54 1.81 15.99
CA PHE A 257 -0.60 2.66 16.35
C PHE A 257 -1.90 1.87 16.35
N SER A 258 -2.14 1.07 15.29
CA SER A 258 -3.30 0.19 15.20
C SER A 258 -3.35 -0.78 16.38
N SER A 259 -2.25 -1.46 16.70
CA SER A 259 -2.19 -2.41 17.81
C SER A 259 -2.40 -1.79 19.20
N THR A 260 -2.21 -0.47 19.34
CA THR A 260 -2.34 0.23 20.63
C THR A 260 -3.69 0.92 20.76
N TYR A 261 -4.09 1.69 19.75
CA TYR A 261 -5.28 2.53 19.80
C TYR A 261 -6.52 1.87 19.19
N TRP A 262 -6.32 0.79 18.43
CA TRP A 262 -7.41 -0.03 17.91
C TRP A 262 -7.44 -1.42 18.55
N ALA A 263 -6.64 -1.68 19.59
CA ALA A 263 -6.50 -3.00 20.23
C ALA A 263 -7.84 -3.71 20.51
N ASP A 264 -8.81 -2.96 21.04
CA ASP A 264 -10.13 -3.49 21.45
C ASP A 264 -11.20 -3.30 20.37
N LYS A 265 -10.81 -2.92 19.15
CA LYS A 265 -11.73 -2.60 18.06
C LYS A 265 -11.85 -3.76 17.08
N ALA A 266 -13.04 -3.89 16.51
CA ALA A 266 -13.33 -4.84 15.45
C ALA A 266 -13.75 -4.10 14.18
N PHE A 267 -13.40 -4.68 13.03
CA PHE A 267 -13.74 -4.16 11.70
C PHE A 267 -14.60 -5.17 10.92
N PRO A 268 -15.75 -5.63 11.46
CA PRO A 268 -16.46 -6.79 10.95
C PRO A 268 -16.97 -6.56 9.54
N SER A 269 -16.33 -7.24 8.59
CA SER A 269 -16.63 -7.16 7.16
C SER A 269 -16.40 -5.78 6.55
N THR A 270 -15.53 -4.95 7.13
CA THR A 270 -15.23 -3.60 6.63
C THR A 270 -14.30 -3.65 5.41
N ILE A 271 -14.55 -2.80 4.41
CA ILE A 271 -13.65 -2.52 3.29
C ILE A 271 -12.75 -1.34 3.67
N PHE A 272 -11.44 -1.56 3.73
CA PHE A 272 -10.46 -0.48 3.80
C PHE A 272 -9.96 -0.17 2.39
N PHE A 273 -10.04 1.09 1.98
CA PHE A 273 -9.43 1.59 0.76
C PHE A 273 -8.40 2.66 1.11
N LEU A 274 -7.14 2.41 0.81
CA LEU A 274 -6.03 3.29 1.10
C LEU A 274 -5.47 3.91 -0.18
N GLU A 275 -5.83 5.16 -0.42
CA GLU A 275 -5.25 6.02 -1.45
C GLU A 275 -3.96 6.63 -0.88
N SER A 276 -2.87 5.89 -1.00
CA SER A 276 -1.54 6.30 -0.56
C SER A 276 -0.44 5.48 -1.24
N CYS A 277 0.73 6.10 -1.47
CA CYS A 277 1.90 5.42 -2.00
C CYS A 277 2.29 4.22 -1.12
N HIS A 278 2.55 3.07 -1.74
CA HIS A 278 2.89 1.82 -1.04
C HIS A 278 1.87 1.36 0.01
N GLY A 279 0.62 1.83 -0.06
CA GLY A 279 -0.44 1.47 0.88
C GLY A 279 -0.78 -0.03 0.92
N ALA A 280 -0.34 -0.79 -0.07
CA ALA A 280 -0.43 -2.24 -0.11
C ALA A 280 0.84 -2.93 -0.64
N ASP A 281 2.02 -2.34 -0.39
CA ASP A 281 3.29 -3.00 -0.70
C ASP A 281 3.45 -4.28 0.17
N PRO A 282 3.80 -5.44 -0.42
CA PRO A 282 4.06 -6.67 0.35
C PRO A 282 5.12 -6.51 1.45
N GLY A 283 6.08 -5.59 1.29
CA GLY A 283 7.09 -5.31 2.31
C GLY A 283 6.60 -4.47 3.49
N ALA A 284 5.40 -3.89 3.41
CA ALA A 284 4.77 -3.17 4.52
C ALA A 284 4.07 -4.12 5.52
N LEU A 285 4.24 -5.43 5.36
CA LEU A 285 3.63 -6.47 6.18
C LEU A 285 4.65 -7.05 7.18
N PRO A 286 4.23 -7.46 8.40
CA PRO A 286 2.85 -7.62 8.89
C PRO A 286 2.26 -6.36 9.58
N GLY A 287 2.44 -5.17 9.00
CA GLY A 287 1.98 -3.89 9.55
C GLY A 287 0.45 -3.68 9.58
N MET A 288 0.05 -2.40 9.47
CA MET A 288 -1.35 -1.97 9.53
C MET A 288 -2.35 -2.82 8.69
N PRO A 289 -2.05 -3.22 7.43
CA PRO A 289 -2.98 -4.06 6.65
C PRO A 289 -3.21 -5.46 7.25
N THR A 290 -2.17 -6.10 7.80
CA THR A 290 -2.30 -7.41 8.46
C THR A 290 -3.07 -7.27 9.76
N TRP A 291 -2.81 -6.20 10.53
CA TRP A 291 -3.53 -5.96 11.77
C TRP A 291 -5.03 -5.78 11.50
N THR A 292 -5.45 -4.93 10.56
CA THR A 292 -6.87 -4.66 10.29
C THR A 292 -7.63 -5.88 9.76
N THR A 293 -7.02 -6.63 8.84
CA THR A 293 -7.61 -7.89 8.31
C THR A 293 -7.74 -8.97 9.38
N SER A 294 -6.78 -9.07 10.31
CA SER A 294 -6.90 -9.99 11.46
C SER A 294 -8.00 -9.61 12.46
N HIS A 295 -8.42 -8.34 12.48
CA HIS A 295 -9.49 -7.80 13.33
C HIS A 295 -10.84 -7.71 12.60
N GLY A 296 -10.98 -8.42 11.48
CA GLY A 296 -12.26 -8.73 10.85
C GLY A 296 -12.58 -7.95 9.57
N ALA A 297 -11.70 -7.04 9.13
CA ALA A 297 -11.86 -6.34 7.86
C ALA A 297 -11.93 -7.36 6.72
N SER A 298 -12.92 -7.21 5.82
CA SER A 298 -13.11 -8.10 4.67
C SER A 298 -11.95 -7.98 3.70
N VAL A 299 -11.51 -6.75 3.45
CA VAL A 299 -10.47 -6.45 2.47
C VAL A 299 -9.75 -5.15 2.82
N TRP A 300 -8.46 -5.11 2.56
CA TRP A 300 -7.66 -3.89 2.50
C TRP A 300 -7.15 -3.67 1.10
N LEU A 301 -7.50 -2.54 0.49
CA LEU A 301 -7.10 -2.13 -0.85
C LEU A 301 -6.08 -1.01 -0.75
N GLY A 302 -5.01 -1.04 -1.55
CA GLY A 302 -4.05 0.07 -1.65
C GLY A 302 -3.06 -0.12 -2.79
N TRP A 303 -2.18 0.86 -3.00
CA TRP A 303 -1.19 0.80 -4.09
C TRP A 303 0.08 0.06 -3.67
N ASN A 304 0.64 -0.80 -4.52
CA ASN A 304 1.86 -1.55 -4.20
C ASN A 304 3.16 -0.74 -4.34
N GLU A 305 3.10 0.42 -5.01
CA GLU A 305 4.24 1.31 -5.26
C GLU A 305 3.81 2.77 -5.15
N SER A 306 4.73 3.70 -5.41
CA SER A 306 4.43 5.12 -5.55
C SER A 306 3.42 5.34 -6.67
N VAL A 307 2.37 6.12 -6.37
CA VAL A 307 1.29 6.42 -7.31
C VAL A 307 1.23 7.92 -7.58
N SER A 308 1.10 8.30 -8.86
CA SER A 308 0.85 9.68 -9.23
C SER A 308 -0.60 10.06 -8.90
N PHE A 309 -0.89 11.34 -8.62
CA PHE A 309 -2.26 11.78 -8.39
C PHE A 309 -3.20 11.41 -9.55
N ASN A 310 -2.71 11.46 -10.80
CA ASN A 310 -3.52 11.10 -11.96
C ASN A 310 -3.95 9.62 -11.92
N CYS A 311 -3.08 8.72 -11.48
CA CYS A 311 -3.40 7.29 -11.38
C CYS A 311 -4.17 6.99 -10.08
N GLY A 312 -3.75 7.58 -8.96
CA GLY A 312 -4.30 7.36 -7.63
C GLY A 312 -5.74 7.84 -7.53
N ASP A 313 -5.98 9.11 -7.85
CA ASP A 313 -7.32 9.71 -7.78
C ASP A 313 -8.25 9.08 -8.82
N LYS A 314 -7.86 8.98 -10.10
CA LYS A 314 -8.74 8.39 -11.13
C LYS A 314 -9.02 6.91 -10.88
N GLY A 315 -8.03 6.16 -10.40
CA GLY A 315 -8.22 4.76 -10.01
C GLY A 315 -9.17 4.62 -8.83
N THR A 316 -9.06 5.49 -7.83
CA THR A 316 -9.97 5.51 -6.67
C THR A 316 -11.40 5.86 -7.09
N ASP A 317 -11.57 6.89 -7.92
CA ASP A 317 -12.87 7.28 -8.46
C ASP A 317 -13.51 6.14 -9.26
N LEU A 318 -12.77 5.57 -10.21
CA LEU A 318 -13.25 4.43 -11.01
C LEU A 318 -13.59 3.22 -10.15
N PHE A 319 -12.81 2.93 -9.11
CA PHE A 319 -13.12 1.85 -8.18
C PHE A 319 -14.49 2.05 -7.54
N PHE A 320 -14.74 3.22 -6.94
CA PHE A 320 -16.03 3.49 -6.27
C PHE A 320 -17.19 3.64 -7.26
N GLN A 321 -16.95 4.16 -8.47
CA GLN A 321 -17.92 4.13 -9.55
C GLN A 321 -18.35 2.70 -9.89
N LYS A 322 -17.41 1.77 -10.01
CA LYS A 322 -17.72 0.36 -10.27
C LYS A 322 -18.46 -0.30 -9.12
N MET A 323 -18.09 0.01 -7.88
CA MET A 323 -18.85 -0.42 -6.71
C MET A 323 -20.29 0.08 -6.75
N LYS A 324 -20.52 1.33 -7.19
CA LYS A 324 -21.86 1.89 -7.39
C LYS A 324 -22.66 1.20 -8.50
N GLU A 325 -21.98 0.75 -9.55
CA GLU A 325 -22.55 -0.09 -10.61
C GLU A 325 -22.90 -1.52 -10.10
N GLN A 326 -22.69 -1.80 -8.81
CA GLN A 326 -22.87 -3.09 -8.13
C GLN A 326 -21.92 -4.18 -8.64
N GLU A 327 -20.75 -3.77 -9.13
CA GLU A 327 -19.67 -4.69 -9.48
C GLU A 327 -19.01 -5.27 -8.21
N SER A 328 -18.41 -6.45 -8.34
CA SER A 328 -17.60 -7.04 -7.28
C SER A 328 -16.35 -6.19 -7.01
N VAL A 329 -15.77 -6.29 -5.80
CA VAL A 329 -14.47 -5.65 -5.49
C VAL A 329 -13.40 -6.05 -6.52
N GLY A 330 -13.40 -7.32 -6.95
CA GLY A 330 -12.48 -7.81 -7.98
C GLY A 330 -12.72 -7.17 -9.35
N ASN A 331 -13.97 -7.01 -9.79
CA ASN A 331 -14.32 -6.30 -11.03
C ASN A 331 -13.93 -4.82 -10.95
N ALA A 332 -14.14 -4.17 -9.80
CA ALA A 332 -13.74 -2.79 -9.58
C ALA A 332 -12.21 -2.64 -9.66
N VAL A 333 -11.43 -3.53 -9.03
CA VAL A 333 -9.96 -3.57 -9.17
C VAL A 333 -9.54 -3.82 -10.62
N ALA A 334 -10.17 -4.77 -11.31
CA ALA A 334 -9.87 -5.08 -12.70
C ALA A 334 -10.13 -3.89 -13.64
N ALA A 335 -11.20 -3.12 -13.38
CA ALA A 335 -11.49 -1.90 -14.13
C ALA A 335 -10.39 -0.84 -13.93
N VAL A 336 -9.89 -0.67 -12.70
CA VAL A 336 -8.74 0.20 -12.42
C VAL A 336 -7.51 -0.27 -13.19
N TYR A 337 -7.22 -1.56 -13.21
CA TYR A 337 -6.10 -2.11 -13.98
C TYR A 337 -6.22 -1.90 -15.49
N ALA A 338 -7.43 -1.94 -16.03
CA ALA A 338 -7.67 -1.72 -17.45
C ALA A 338 -7.33 -0.29 -17.91
N THR A 339 -7.17 0.66 -16.99
CA THR A 339 -6.74 2.03 -17.31
C THR A 339 -5.27 2.13 -17.73
N GLY A 340 -4.47 1.07 -17.55
CA GLY A 340 -3.05 1.09 -17.86
C GLY A 340 -2.20 1.80 -16.80
N CYS A 341 -2.76 2.12 -15.63
CA CYS A 341 -2.00 2.51 -14.45
C CYS A 341 -1.22 1.28 -13.94
N ARG A 342 -0.11 0.94 -14.61
CA ARG A 342 0.79 -0.16 -14.26
C ARG A 342 2.24 0.19 -14.63
N PRO A 343 3.20 0.02 -13.69
CA PRO A 343 3.02 0.14 -12.24
C PRO A 343 2.63 1.59 -11.85
N PRO A 344 1.91 1.81 -10.72
CA PRO A 344 1.56 0.93 -9.60
C PRO A 344 0.23 0.16 -9.74
N GLU A 345 0.05 -0.93 -8.98
CA GLU A 345 -1.14 -1.78 -8.92
C GLU A 345 -1.95 -1.63 -7.61
N LEU A 346 -3.28 -1.56 -7.72
CA LEU A 346 -4.23 -1.63 -6.60
C LEU A 346 -4.36 -3.07 -6.07
N VAL A 347 -3.68 -3.38 -4.97
CA VAL A 347 -3.64 -4.70 -4.33
C VAL A 347 -4.71 -4.81 -3.24
N ALA A 348 -5.33 -5.98 -3.14
CA ALA A 348 -6.31 -6.33 -2.11
C ALA A 348 -5.76 -7.41 -1.16
N PHE A 349 -5.75 -7.15 0.16
CA PHE A 349 -5.49 -8.16 1.20
C PHE A 349 -6.82 -8.67 1.79
N PRO A 350 -7.10 -9.97 1.74
CA PRO A 350 -8.32 -10.56 2.29
C PRO A 350 -8.25 -10.76 3.82
N ASP A 351 -9.41 -11.04 4.44
CA ASP A 351 -9.47 -11.49 5.83
C ASP A 351 -8.75 -12.84 6.05
N ASN A 352 -8.12 -13.01 7.23
CA ASN A 352 -7.44 -14.25 7.61
C ASN A 352 -8.41 -15.38 8.02
N LYS A 353 -9.73 -15.14 7.94
CA LYS A 353 -10.80 -16.09 8.28
C LYS A 353 -11.44 -16.72 7.04
N ASN A 354 -10.86 -16.51 5.85
CA ASN A 354 -11.29 -17.05 4.57
C ASN A 354 -12.76 -16.73 4.22
N ARG A 355 -13.34 -15.65 4.75
CA ARG A 355 -14.76 -15.32 4.50
C ARG A 355 -14.93 -14.56 3.19
N CYS A 356 -13.99 -13.67 2.88
CA CYS A 356 -13.89 -12.91 1.64
C CYS A 356 -12.48 -13.09 1.05
N GLN A 357 -12.33 -13.97 0.06
CA GLN A 357 -11.05 -14.24 -0.64
C GLN A 357 -11.22 -13.93 -2.13
N LEU A 358 -11.46 -12.65 -2.42
CA LEU A 358 -11.49 -12.12 -3.79
C LEU A 358 -10.09 -11.80 -4.32
N ALA A 359 -9.08 -11.75 -3.45
CA ALA A 359 -7.69 -11.76 -3.86
C ALA A 359 -6.87 -12.45 -2.78
N VAL A 360 -5.86 -13.22 -3.16
CA VAL A 360 -4.91 -13.84 -2.24
C VAL A 360 -3.53 -13.80 -2.88
N TRP A 361 -2.50 -13.66 -2.07
CA TRP A 361 -1.15 -13.83 -2.55
C TRP A 361 -0.30 -14.66 -1.59
N LYS A 362 0.74 -15.25 -2.13
CA LYS A 362 1.80 -15.95 -1.41
C LYS A 362 3.13 -15.47 -1.97
N SER A 363 4.04 -15.05 -1.10
CA SER A 363 5.43 -14.83 -1.45
C SER A 363 6.30 -15.83 -0.73
N ASP A 364 7.46 -16.05 -1.31
CA ASP A 364 8.56 -16.66 -0.59
C ASP A 364 9.26 -15.61 0.28
N PRO A 365 9.99 -16.03 1.33
CA PRO A 365 10.93 -15.18 2.03
C PRO A 365 11.87 -14.52 1.01
N ASN A 366 12.24 -13.27 1.22
CA ASN A 366 13.05 -12.55 0.23
C ASN A 366 14.48 -13.14 0.16
N GLU A 367 14.76 -13.98 -0.83
CA GLU A 367 16.03 -14.70 -0.97
C GLU A 367 16.99 -13.95 -1.90
N ALA A 368 17.78 -13.02 -1.34
CA ALA A 368 18.70 -12.19 -2.12
C ALA A 368 19.80 -12.98 -2.88
N SER A 369 20.03 -14.25 -2.53
CA SER A 369 20.95 -15.16 -3.22
C SER A 369 20.35 -15.83 -4.46
N VAL A 370 19.02 -15.77 -4.63
CA VAL A 370 18.34 -16.32 -5.79
C VAL A 370 18.34 -15.27 -6.89
N THR A 371 19.14 -15.53 -7.93
CA THR A 371 19.31 -14.65 -9.08
C THR A 371 18.75 -15.26 -10.37
N ASN A 372 18.08 -16.41 -10.26
CA ASN A 372 17.58 -17.13 -11.43
C ASN A 372 16.21 -16.61 -11.87
N SER A 373 15.80 -16.99 -13.08
CA SER A 373 14.56 -16.56 -13.74
C SER A 373 13.42 -17.58 -13.63
N ARG A 374 13.60 -18.57 -12.75
CA ARG A 374 12.71 -19.74 -12.62
C ARG A 374 11.96 -19.74 -11.30
N ASP A 375 12.64 -19.31 -10.24
CA ASP A 375 12.08 -19.37 -8.91
C ASP A 375 11.03 -18.26 -8.76
N PHE A 376 9.88 -18.68 -8.25
CA PHE A 376 8.80 -17.78 -7.95
C PHE A 376 9.20 -16.92 -6.75
N LYS A 377 8.81 -15.66 -6.80
CA LYS A 377 8.92 -14.74 -5.67
C LYS A 377 7.57 -14.45 -5.06
N LEU A 378 6.55 -14.38 -5.93
CA LEU A 378 5.23 -13.92 -5.55
C LEU A 378 4.18 -14.48 -6.50
N LEU A 379 3.11 -15.04 -5.94
CA LEU A 379 1.88 -15.38 -6.62
C LEU A 379 0.81 -14.43 -6.09
N ARG A 380 0.22 -13.60 -6.96
CA ARG A 380 -0.98 -12.81 -6.70
C ARG A 380 -2.14 -13.39 -7.48
N LEU A 381 -3.28 -13.54 -6.82
CA LEU A 381 -4.52 -14.02 -7.40
C LEU A 381 -5.62 -13.02 -7.06
N ALA A 382 -6.49 -12.73 -8.00
CA ALA A 382 -7.73 -12.01 -7.78
C ALA A 382 -8.87 -12.69 -8.56
N SER A 383 -10.03 -12.85 -7.92
CA SER A 383 -11.27 -13.27 -8.58
C SER A 383 -12.14 -12.05 -8.85
N SER A 384 -12.67 -12.02 -10.06
CA SER A 384 -13.68 -11.07 -10.50
C SER A 384 -15.10 -11.66 -10.42
N GLY A 385 -15.23 -12.94 -10.04
CA GLY A 385 -16.46 -13.74 -10.17
C GLY A 385 -16.58 -14.41 -11.53
N ALA A 386 -16.18 -13.72 -12.59
CA ALA A 386 -16.16 -14.25 -13.95
C ALA A 386 -14.78 -14.78 -14.37
N GLN A 387 -13.70 -14.27 -13.78
CA GLN A 387 -12.32 -14.55 -14.16
C GLN A 387 -11.41 -14.62 -12.93
N ILE A 388 -10.32 -15.39 -13.04
CA ILE A 388 -9.16 -15.30 -12.15
C ILE A 388 -8.08 -14.47 -12.86
N HIS A 389 -7.65 -13.39 -12.23
CA HIS A 389 -6.45 -12.65 -12.59
C HIS A 389 -5.31 -13.18 -11.74
N ALA A 390 -4.26 -13.70 -12.39
CA ALA A 390 -3.07 -14.17 -11.70
C ALA A 390 -1.85 -13.38 -12.17
N THR A 391 -1.03 -12.91 -11.23
CA THR A 391 0.25 -12.27 -11.48
C THR A 391 1.33 -13.01 -10.70
N ILE A 392 2.36 -13.44 -11.40
CA ILE A 392 3.46 -14.24 -10.88
C ILE A 392 4.73 -13.44 -11.07
N SER A 393 5.38 -13.06 -9.97
CA SER A 393 6.68 -12.39 -10.00
C SER A 393 7.77 -13.40 -9.78
N PHE A 394 8.86 -13.24 -10.53
CA PHE A 394 10.08 -14.02 -10.40
C PHE A 394 11.20 -13.19 -9.77
N TYR A 395 12.24 -13.84 -9.28
CA TYR A 395 13.42 -13.13 -8.77
C TYR A 395 14.20 -12.37 -9.87
N SER A 396 14.10 -12.81 -11.12
CA SER A 396 14.60 -12.09 -12.30
C SER A 396 13.66 -12.25 -13.49
N ALA A 397 13.85 -11.45 -14.55
CA ALA A 397 12.98 -11.44 -15.72
C ALA A 397 12.78 -12.87 -16.29
N PRO A 398 11.52 -13.34 -16.42
CA PRO A 398 11.24 -14.74 -16.71
C PRO A 398 11.71 -15.15 -18.12
N THR A 399 12.70 -16.05 -18.18
CA THR A 399 13.13 -16.77 -19.39
C THR A 399 12.63 -18.21 -19.32
N LEU A 400 11.31 -18.35 -19.46
CA LEU A 400 10.59 -19.60 -19.18
C LEU A 400 10.25 -20.36 -20.46
N ASN A 401 10.49 -21.67 -20.45
CA ASN A 401 9.89 -22.59 -21.42
C ASN A 401 8.43 -22.86 -21.04
N GLU A 402 8.21 -23.31 -19.80
CA GLU A 402 6.89 -23.44 -19.20
C GLU A 402 6.95 -23.44 -17.66
N PHE A 403 5.81 -23.20 -17.01
CA PHE A 403 5.55 -23.52 -15.61
C PHE A 403 4.07 -23.88 -15.44
N PHE A 404 3.70 -24.39 -14.26
CA PHE A 404 2.41 -25.01 -14.04
C PHE A 404 1.62 -24.36 -12.91
N PHE A 405 0.34 -24.12 -13.19
CA PHE A 405 -0.68 -23.67 -12.26
C PHE A 405 -1.62 -24.84 -11.99
N TYR A 406 -1.66 -25.33 -10.77
CA TYR A 406 -2.55 -26.42 -10.38
C TYR A 406 -3.73 -25.88 -9.57
N VAL A 407 -4.92 -26.38 -9.87
CA VAL A 407 -6.16 -25.94 -9.22
C VAL A 407 -6.99 -27.14 -8.77
N ASP A 408 -7.24 -27.23 -7.47
CA ASP A 408 -8.26 -28.09 -6.84
C ASP A 408 -9.61 -27.35 -6.81
N THR A 409 -10.62 -28.00 -7.36
CA THR A 409 -12.00 -27.55 -7.55
C THR A 409 -13.01 -28.38 -6.75
N GLY A 410 -12.60 -29.53 -6.21
CA GLY A 410 -13.45 -30.51 -5.53
C GLY A 410 -13.23 -30.63 -4.02
N GLY A 411 -12.24 -29.91 -3.47
CA GLY A 411 -11.81 -30.06 -2.09
C GLY A 411 -10.99 -31.33 -1.82
N SER A 412 -10.65 -32.07 -2.88
CA SER A 412 -9.76 -33.23 -2.82
C SER A 412 -8.30 -32.76 -2.78
N ALA A 413 -7.36 -33.57 -2.27
CA ALA A 413 -5.94 -33.16 -2.24
C ALA A 413 -5.26 -33.16 -3.63
N ALA A 414 -6.02 -33.36 -4.72
CA ALA A 414 -5.51 -33.46 -6.08
C ALA A 414 -6.09 -32.33 -6.95
N ALA A 415 -5.28 -31.78 -7.85
CA ALA A 415 -5.77 -30.78 -8.79
C ALA A 415 -6.63 -31.42 -9.88
N GLU A 416 -7.79 -30.84 -10.17
CA GLU A 416 -8.63 -31.24 -11.31
C GLU A 416 -8.47 -30.31 -12.52
N VAL A 417 -7.75 -29.19 -12.38
CA VAL A 417 -7.40 -28.29 -13.48
C VAL A 417 -5.90 -27.95 -13.46
N LEU A 418 -5.29 -27.97 -14.64
CA LEU A 418 -3.91 -27.58 -14.90
C LEU A 418 -3.89 -26.39 -15.87
N VAL A 419 -3.22 -25.31 -15.51
CA VAL A 419 -2.85 -24.25 -16.44
C VAL A 419 -1.38 -24.37 -16.77
N LYS A 420 -1.06 -24.59 -18.04
CA LYS A 420 0.31 -24.56 -18.55
C LYS A 420 0.62 -23.16 -19.04
N CYS A 421 1.62 -22.53 -18.44
CA CYS A 421 2.02 -21.16 -18.76
C CYS A 421 3.29 -21.19 -19.58
N HIS A 422 3.25 -20.67 -20.80
CA HIS A 422 4.40 -20.61 -21.71
C HIS A 422 4.87 -19.18 -21.92
N GLY A 423 5.90 -19.01 -22.74
CA GLY A 423 6.39 -17.69 -23.12
C GLY A 423 5.31 -16.79 -23.71
N ASN A 424 4.50 -17.26 -24.67
CA ASN A 424 3.63 -16.38 -25.45
C ASN A 424 2.13 -16.69 -25.30
N ASN A 425 1.79 -17.76 -24.60
CA ASN A 425 0.42 -18.17 -24.35
C ASN A 425 0.33 -18.94 -23.03
N PHE A 426 -0.90 -19.21 -22.61
CA PHE A 426 -1.18 -20.21 -21.59
C PHE A 426 -2.37 -21.06 -22.01
N GLU A 427 -2.42 -22.29 -21.52
CA GLU A 427 -3.43 -23.27 -21.88
C GLU A 427 -4.01 -23.90 -20.61
N VAL A 428 -5.33 -24.00 -20.55
CA VAL A 428 -6.05 -24.57 -19.41
C VAL A 428 -6.59 -25.93 -19.79
N TYR A 429 -6.30 -26.93 -18.97
CA TYR A 429 -6.67 -28.31 -19.15
C TYR A 429 -7.49 -28.82 -17.96
N LYS A 430 -8.59 -29.49 -18.24
CA LYS A 430 -9.32 -30.27 -17.25
C LYS A 430 -8.77 -31.69 -17.18
N GLN A 431 -8.75 -32.21 -15.97
CA GLN A 431 -8.42 -33.60 -15.70
C GLN A 431 -9.50 -34.51 -16.31
N THR A 432 -9.07 -35.58 -16.97
CA THR A 432 -9.98 -36.64 -17.47
C THR A 432 -9.84 -37.94 -16.69
N GLN A 433 -8.67 -38.16 -16.07
CA GLN A 433 -8.37 -39.23 -15.12
C GLN A 433 -7.40 -38.69 -14.07
N PRO A 434 -7.34 -39.21 -12.84
CA PRO A 434 -6.40 -38.75 -11.82
C PRO A 434 -4.97 -38.61 -12.35
N GLY A 435 -4.43 -37.39 -12.32
CA GLY A 435 -3.10 -37.03 -12.83
C GLY A 435 -2.99 -36.81 -14.35
N LEU A 436 -4.04 -37.04 -15.13
CA LEU A 436 -4.04 -36.89 -16.59
C LEU A 436 -4.85 -35.67 -17.05
N TYR A 437 -4.16 -34.69 -17.63
CA TYR A 437 -4.73 -33.43 -18.12
C TYR A 437 -4.61 -33.33 -19.64
N ASN A 438 -5.60 -33.85 -20.36
CA ASN A 438 -5.61 -33.89 -21.83
C ASN A 438 -6.84 -33.19 -22.46
N ASN A 439 -7.78 -32.69 -21.66
CA ASN A 439 -8.93 -31.94 -22.15
C ASN A 439 -8.66 -30.44 -22.08
N LYS A 440 -8.17 -29.84 -23.17
CA LYS A 440 -7.94 -28.39 -23.25
C LYS A 440 -9.27 -27.65 -23.35
N VAL A 441 -9.52 -26.73 -22.42
CA VAL A 441 -10.77 -25.96 -22.34
C VAL A 441 -10.60 -24.47 -22.63
N TYR A 442 -9.38 -23.95 -22.57
CA TYR A 442 -9.11 -22.55 -22.83
C TYR A 442 -7.65 -22.30 -23.25
N THR A 443 -7.44 -21.27 -24.06
CA THR A 443 -6.13 -20.72 -24.39
C THR A 443 -6.21 -19.20 -24.29
N GLY A 444 -5.20 -18.57 -23.69
CA GLY A 444 -5.11 -17.12 -23.60
C GLY A 444 -3.68 -16.62 -23.78
N THR A 445 -3.55 -15.29 -23.77
CA THR A 445 -2.27 -14.60 -23.94
C THR A 445 -1.85 -13.96 -22.62
N PRO A 446 -0.62 -14.20 -22.14
CA PRO A 446 -0.10 -13.53 -20.95
C PRO A 446 0.35 -12.11 -21.26
N THR A 447 0.37 -11.28 -20.21
CA THR A 447 1.08 -9.99 -20.21
C THR A 447 2.36 -10.15 -19.41
N LYS A 448 3.49 -9.67 -19.95
CA LYS A 448 4.78 -9.66 -19.25
C LYS A 448 5.29 -8.25 -19.06
N SER A 449 5.79 -7.94 -17.86
CA SER A 449 6.40 -6.65 -17.55
C SER A 449 7.50 -6.86 -16.52
N GLY A 450 8.76 -6.55 -16.87
CA GLY A 450 9.90 -6.79 -15.99
C GLY A 450 9.99 -8.24 -15.53
N ASN A 451 9.84 -8.46 -14.22
CA ASN A 451 9.87 -9.80 -13.60
C ASN A 451 8.49 -10.46 -13.48
N ASP A 452 7.43 -9.81 -13.96
CA ASP A 452 6.06 -10.26 -13.77
C ASP A 452 5.49 -10.94 -15.01
N TYR A 453 4.78 -12.03 -14.77
CA TYR A 453 3.98 -12.78 -15.74
C TYR A 453 2.53 -12.77 -15.28
N SER A 454 1.61 -12.22 -16.08
CA SER A 454 0.20 -12.09 -15.72
C SER A 454 -0.71 -12.83 -16.69
N ILE A 455 -1.71 -13.54 -16.17
CA ILE A 455 -2.73 -14.27 -16.94
C ILE A 455 -4.14 -13.99 -16.43
N VAL A 456 -5.13 -14.20 -17.30
CA VAL A 456 -6.55 -14.04 -16.98
C VAL A 456 -7.30 -15.30 -17.41
N VAL A 457 -7.79 -16.07 -16.44
CA VAL A 457 -8.43 -17.37 -16.67
C VAL A 457 -9.94 -17.26 -16.47
N PRO A 458 -10.79 -17.54 -17.48
CA PRO A 458 -12.24 -17.48 -17.32
C PRO A 458 -12.75 -18.56 -16.36
N TRP A 459 -13.50 -18.16 -15.34
CA TRP A 459 -13.89 -19.03 -14.24
C TRP A 459 -14.81 -20.16 -14.68
N ASN A 460 -15.95 -19.85 -15.30
CA ASN A 460 -16.95 -20.85 -15.67
C ASN A 460 -16.40 -21.88 -16.66
N THR A 461 -15.65 -21.42 -17.66
CA THR A 461 -15.04 -22.29 -18.67
C THR A 461 -14.03 -23.24 -18.02
N SER A 462 -13.19 -22.71 -17.13
CA SER A 462 -12.04 -23.43 -16.58
C SER A 462 -12.39 -24.28 -15.36
N PHE A 463 -13.21 -23.77 -14.44
CA PHE A 463 -13.49 -24.37 -13.13
C PHE A 463 -14.98 -24.72 -12.94
N GLY A 464 -15.86 -24.38 -13.89
CA GLY A 464 -17.28 -24.66 -13.79
C GLY A 464 -17.97 -23.90 -12.66
N THR A 465 -18.72 -24.62 -11.83
CA THR A 465 -19.43 -24.08 -10.66
C THR A 465 -18.60 -24.09 -9.38
N ALA A 466 -17.35 -24.55 -9.42
CA ALA A 466 -16.49 -24.66 -8.24
C ALA A 466 -16.30 -23.32 -7.52
N ASN A 467 -16.50 -23.32 -6.21
CA ASN A 467 -16.26 -22.20 -5.30
C ASN A 467 -16.17 -22.71 -3.85
N PRO A 468 -15.02 -22.56 -3.15
CA PRO A 468 -13.76 -21.98 -3.61
C PRO A 468 -12.96 -22.91 -4.54
N VAL A 469 -11.85 -22.40 -5.08
CA VAL A 469 -10.78 -23.19 -5.69
C VAL A 469 -9.49 -23.06 -4.87
N LYS A 470 -8.63 -24.08 -4.87
CA LYS A 470 -7.31 -24.05 -4.23
C LYS A 470 -6.21 -24.10 -5.28
N ILE A 471 -5.22 -23.24 -5.17
CA ILE A 471 -4.24 -22.96 -6.23
C ILE A 471 -2.81 -23.09 -5.70
N TRP A 472 -1.92 -23.67 -6.49
CA TRP A 472 -0.47 -23.66 -6.24
C TRP A 472 0.32 -23.72 -7.56
N LEU A 473 1.56 -23.23 -7.53
CA LEU A 473 2.47 -23.24 -8.67
C LEU A 473 3.50 -24.35 -8.55
N TYR A 474 3.99 -24.81 -9.69
CA TYR A 474 5.24 -25.55 -9.78
C TYR A 474 6.04 -25.05 -10.98
N ASP A 475 7.36 -24.98 -10.82
CA ASP A 475 8.26 -24.81 -11.95
C ASP A 475 8.26 -26.08 -12.82
N MET A 476 8.83 -25.99 -14.03
CA MET A 476 8.87 -27.14 -14.94
C MET A 476 9.65 -28.34 -14.39
N THR A 477 10.58 -28.13 -13.44
CA THR A 477 11.38 -29.20 -12.85
C THR A 477 10.73 -29.82 -11.62
N GLY A 478 9.64 -29.23 -11.11
CA GLY A 478 8.98 -29.60 -9.87
C GLY A 478 9.82 -29.32 -8.62
N LYS A 479 10.90 -28.54 -8.75
CA LYS A 479 11.82 -28.21 -7.64
C LYS A 479 11.40 -26.97 -6.90
N ASP A 480 10.79 -26.02 -7.59
CA ASP A 480 10.26 -24.81 -6.98
C ASP A 480 8.73 -24.81 -7.03
N ARG A 481 8.11 -24.29 -5.97
CA ARG A 481 6.67 -24.33 -5.73
C ARG A 481 6.26 -23.13 -4.90
N LEU A 482 5.18 -22.48 -5.31
CA LEU A 482 4.58 -21.39 -4.53
C LEU A 482 3.08 -21.64 -4.28
N PRO A 483 2.60 -21.68 -3.03
CA PRO A 483 3.38 -21.66 -1.79
C PRO A 483 4.24 -22.93 -1.61
N ASP A 484 5.37 -22.81 -0.90
CA ASP A 484 6.27 -23.91 -0.51
C ASP A 484 5.52 -25.14 0.03
N SER A 485 4.41 -24.90 0.75
CA SER A 485 3.51 -25.93 1.24
C SER A 485 2.05 -25.53 1.10
N GLY A 486 1.19 -26.54 0.89
CA GLY A 486 -0.25 -26.36 0.79
C GLY A 486 -0.70 -25.60 -0.46
N SER A 487 -1.71 -24.77 -0.31
CA SER A 487 -2.36 -24.09 -1.45
C SER A 487 -2.96 -22.77 -1.03
N VAL A 488 -3.21 -21.92 -2.01
CA VAL A 488 -3.96 -20.68 -1.87
C VAL A 488 -5.42 -20.88 -2.22
N THR A 489 -6.32 -20.61 -1.28
CA THR A 489 -7.77 -20.68 -1.53
C THR A 489 -8.27 -19.37 -2.14
N LEU A 490 -8.94 -19.43 -3.28
CA LEU A 490 -9.59 -18.29 -3.93
C LEU A 490 -11.09 -18.58 -4.09
N LYS A 491 -11.94 -17.63 -3.70
CA LYS A 491 -13.38 -17.73 -3.92
C LYS A 491 -13.76 -17.13 -5.26
N LYS A 492 -14.82 -17.66 -5.85
CA LYS A 492 -15.45 -17.07 -7.03
C LYS A 492 -15.96 -15.69 -6.69
#